data_AF-A0A4U7DNH6-F1
#
_entry.id   AF-A0A4U7DNH6-F1
#
_cell.length_a   1.000
_cell.length_b   1.000
_cell.length_c   1.000
_cell.angle_alpha   90.00
_cell.angle_beta   90.00
_cell.angle_gamma   90.00
#
_symmetry.space_group_name_H-M   'P 1'
#
loop_
_entity.id
_entity.type
_entity.pdbx_description
1 polymer ?
#
loop_
_entity_poly.entity_id
_entity_poly.type
_entity_poly.pdbx_seq_one_letter_code
_entity_poly.pdbx_strand_id
1 'polypeptide(L)'
;MPDEITGKHSYRDFIDPSAPMYLSDLDILEALQDKTHVTPHRLAQDRFRESVLRLQLRDLERIGAVTQIGLETYQENSYGSRLLRDPPEKHIENDILDVEGISPDAFQADDWRLRDFGSVNAQVIKQLNKEFYEEPGSTYGEVRENEPGLTKQRISNVIDSDIRRLIREFPTTAPLPEACAHWIRAIVGLHLFPDANHRTATNSLEYLVEQSDGPSDRIITPSIPRFVLHSKYTRTFQSDVRYNTLWAKDELFSVWHRYFTHTLCPGLEERRPHDPPTETLDQVLETAREVLNGIEKDASNDSGS
;
A
#
# COMPACT_ATOMS: atom_id res chain seq x y z
N MET A 1 14.12 12.83 -15.83
CA MET A 1 13.42 12.12 -14.73
C MET A 1 12.08 12.80 -14.64
N PRO A 2 10.96 12.15 -14.98
CA PRO A 2 9.70 12.87 -15.05
C PRO A 2 9.31 13.37 -13.66
N ASP A 3 8.47 14.38 -13.71
CA ASP A 3 8.35 15.51 -12.79
C ASP A 3 7.91 15.14 -11.37
N GLU A 4 8.04 16.10 -10.47
CA GLU A 4 7.40 16.04 -9.16
C GLU A 4 5.91 15.70 -9.36
N ILE A 5 5.44 14.62 -8.74
CA ILE A 5 4.03 14.22 -8.85
C ILE A 5 3.25 15.19 -7.98
N THR A 6 2.57 16.14 -8.62
CA THR A 6 1.77 17.16 -7.95
C THR A 6 0.33 17.09 -8.44
N GLY A 7 -0.62 17.13 -7.52
CA GLY A 7 -2.04 17.20 -7.85
C GLY A 7 -2.69 15.83 -8.04
N LYS A 8 -3.78 15.81 -8.81
CA LYS A 8 -4.56 14.62 -9.09
C LYS A 8 -3.90 13.74 -10.15
N HIS A 9 -3.77 12.45 -9.88
CA HIS A 9 -3.29 11.47 -10.85
C HIS A 9 -3.97 10.10 -10.70
N SER A 10 -3.76 9.25 -11.70
CA SER A 10 -3.98 7.81 -11.65
C SER A 10 -2.66 7.07 -11.80
N TYR A 11 -2.52 5.89 -11.17
CA TYR A 11 -1.34 5.06 -11.42
C TYR A 11 -1.25 4.63 -12.89
N ARG A 12 -2.40 4.60 -13.60
CA ARG A 12 -2.49 4.29 -15.03
C ARG A 12 -1.75 5.32 -15.89
N ASP A 13 -1.70 6.58 -15.47
CA ASP A 13 -1.04 7.68 -16.21
C ASP A 13 0.48 7.45 -16.38
N PHE A 14 1.04 6.53 -15.59
CA PHE A 14 2.46 6.18 -15.58
C PHE A 14 2.76 4.84 -16.23
N ILE A 15 1.76 4.19 -16.82
CA ILE A 15 1.93 2.98 -17.61
C ILE A 15 2.30 3.39 -19.02
N ASP A 16 3.54 3.14 -19.40
CA ASP A 16 4.04 3.32 -20.76
C ASP A 16 4.35 1.94 -21.36
N PRO A 17 3.48 1.38 -22.21
CA PRO A 17 3.70 0.09 -22.85
C PRO A 17 4.95 0.03 -23.75
N SER A 18 5.48 1.18 -24.18
CA SER A 18 6.75 1.23 -24.92
C SER A 18 7.96 1.01 -24.00
N ALA A 19 7.80 1.24 -22.70
CA ALA A 19 8.84 0.99 -21.71
C ALA A 19 8.88 -0.50 -21.32
N PRO A 20 10.08 -1.11 -21.17
CA PRO A 20 10.24 -2.57 -21.07
C PRO A 20 9.68 -3.21 -19.80
N MET A 21 9.17 -2.40 -18.86
CA MET A 21 8.75 -2.81 -17.51
C MET A 21 7.24 -2.77 -17.28
N TYR A 22 6.46 -2.38 -18.28
CA TYR A 22 5.00 -2.33 -18.23
C TYR A 22 4.39 -3.26 -19.27
N LEU A 23 3.17 -3.72 -19.01
CA LEU A 23 2.30 -4.38 -19.98
C LEU A 23 1.04 -3.54 -20.15
N SER A 24 0.51 -3.51 -21.37
CA SER A 24 -0.80 -2.89 -21.61
C SER A 24 -1.94 -3.73 -21.04
N ASP A 25 -3.14 -3.16 -20.95
CA ASP A 25 -4.32 -3.90 -20.50
C ASP A 25 -4.71 -4.97 -21.53
N LEU A 26 -4.54 -4.69 -22.83
CA LEU A 26 -4.78 -5.69 -23.89
C LEU A 26 -3.75 -6.83 -23.88
N ASP A 27 -2.45 -6.54 -23.66
CA ASP A 27 -1.43 -7.59 -23.52
C ASP A 27 -1.73 -8.53 -22.33
N ILE A 28 -2.26 -7.98 -21.23
CA ILE A 28 -2.68 -8.76 -20.08
C ILE A 28 -3.84 -9.70 -20.46
N LEU A 29 -4.86 -9.19 -21.15
CA LEU A 29 -6.00 -9.98 -21.62
C LEU A 29 -5.57 -11.06 -22.62
N GLU A 30 -4.68 -10.75 -23.56
CA GLU A 30 -4.10 -11.73 -24.49
C GLU A 30 -3.35 -12.83 -23.72
N ALA A 31 -2.49 -12.45 -22.77
CA ALA A 31 -1.72 -13.40 -21.96
C ALA A 31 -2.58 -14.30 -21.05
N LEU A 32 -3.84 -13.94 -20.84
CA LEU A 32 -4.86 -14.66 -20.09
C LEU A 32 -5.64 -15.67 -20.97
N GLN A 33 -5.78 -15.45 -22.29
CA GLN A 33 -6.51 -16.35 -23.19
C GLN A 33 -5.90 -17.76 -23.25
N ASP A 34 -4.57 -17.84 -23.22
CA ASP A 34 -3.83 -19.11 -23.33
C ASP A 34 -3.68 -19.86 -22.00
N LYS A 35 -4.25 -19.34 -20.90
CA LYS A 35 -4.01 -19.84 -19.54
C LYS A 35 -5.31 -20.07 -18.81
N THR A 36 -5.37 -21.16 -18.04
CA THR A 36 -6.54 -21.45 -17.19
C THR A 36 -6.71 -20.43 -16.07
N HIS A 37 -5.61 -19.92 -15.52
CA HIS A 37 -5.57 -18.87 -14.51
C HIS A 37 -4.16 -18.27 -14.41
N VAL A 38 -4.07 -17.01 -13.97
CA VAL A 38 -2.79 -16.31 -13.77
C VAL A 38 -2.78 -15.55 -12.45
N THR A 39 -1.57 -15.27 -11.96
CA THR A 39 -1.32 -14.36 -10.85
C THR A 39 -0.49 -13.18 -11.35
N PRO A 40 -0.48 -12.02 -10.66
CA PRO A 40 0.41 -10.91 -10.98
C PRO A 40 1.87 -11.35 -11.11
N HIS A 41 2.33 -12.23 -10.21
CA HIS A 41 3.68 -12.80 -10.23
C HIS A 41 3.97 -13.59 -11.52
N ARG A 42 3.04 -14.45 -11.96
CA ARG A 42 3.19 -15.22 -13.20
C ARG A 42 3.18 -14.34 -14.45
N LEU A 43 2.42 -13.25 -14.46
CA LEU A 43 2.45 -12.27 -15.55
C LEU A 43 3.73 -11.45 -15.53
N ALA A 44 4.26 -11.13 -14.35
CA ALA A 44 5.45 -10.31 -14.20
C ALA A 44 6.69 -10.96 -14.83
N GLN A 45 6.85 -12.29 -14.71
CA GLN A 45 7.99 -13.05 -15.25
C GLN A 45 9.36 -12.43 -14.93
N ASP A 46 9.50 -11.82 -13.75
CA ASP A 46 10.68 -11.04 -13.31
C ASP A 46 11.09 -9.86 -14.23
N ARG A 47 10.24 -9.51 -15.20
CA ARG A 47 10.45 -8.45 -16.18
C ARG A 47 9.57 -7.23 -15.90
N PHE A 48 8.29 -7.47 -15.66
CA PHE A 48 7.29 -6.42 -15.52
C PHE A 48 7.02 -6.07 -14.06
N ARG A 49 6.51 -4.87 -13.81
CA ARG A 49 6.17 -4.41 -12.47
C ARG A 49 4.97 -5.16 -11.91
N GLU A 50 5.23 -6.17 -11.09
CA GLU A 50 4.20 -6.99 -10.43
C GLU A 50 3.19 -6.15 -9.62
N SER A 51 3.64 -5.08 -8.95
CA SER A 51 2.78 -4.16 -8.21
C SER A 51 1.73 -3.50 -9.10
N VAL A 52 2.10 -3.13 -10.31
CA VAL A 52 1.24 -2.44 -11.28
C VAL A 52 0.30 -3.44 -11.95
N LEU A 53 0.80 -4.61 -12.36
CA LEU A 53 -0.03 -5.70 -12.90
C LEU A 53 -1.15 -6.11 -11.94
N ARG A 54 -0.86 -6.12 -10.64
CA ARG A 54 -1.85 -6.39 -9.60
C ARG A 54 -2.96 -5.35 -9.55
N LEU A 55 -2.65 -4.07 -9.79
CA LEU A 55 -3.66 -3.02 -9.86
C LEU A 55 -4.46 -3.12 -11.16
N GLN A 56 -3.79 -3.32 -12.30
CA GLN A 56 -4.45 -3.51 -13.59
C GLN A 56 -5.45 -4.67 -13.55
N LEU A 57 -5.05 -5.82 -13.00
CA LEU A 57 -5.95 -6.98 -12.84
C LEU A 57 -7.15 -6.70 -11.93
N ARG A 58 -6.99 -5.90 -10.88
CA ARG A 58 -8.12 -5.49 -10.03
C ARG A 58 -9.09 -4.57 -10.74
N ASP A 59 -8.58 -3.63 -11.52
CA ASP A 59 -9.46 -2.73 -12.28
C ASP A 59 -10.13 -3.46 -13.45
N LEU A 60 -9.44 -4.39 -14.11
CA LEU A 60 -10.01 -5.29 -15.11
C LEU A 60 -11.10 -6.19 -14.50
N GLU A 61 -10.89 -6.69 -13.28
CA GLU A 61 -11.91 -7.46 -12.56
C GLU A 61 -13.12 -6.60 -12.21
N ARG A 62 -12.88 -5.37 -11.78
CA ARG A 62 -13.93 -4.42 -11.43
C ARG A 62 -14.84 -4.05 -12.60
N ILE A 63 -14.30 -3.91 -13.81
CA ILE A 63 -15.11 -3.73 -15.03
C ILE A 63 -15.67 -5.05 -15.58
N GLY A 64 -15.38 -6.19 -14.94
CA GLY A 64 -15.84 -7.51 -15.34
C GLY A 64 -15.06 -8.17 -16.48
N ALA A 65 -13.94 -7.58 -16.92
CA ALA A 65 -13.11 -8.12 -18.02
C ALA A 65 -12.39 -9.42 -17.64
N VAL A 66 -12.13 -9.63 -16.34
CA VAL A 66 -11.59 -10.87 -15.77
C VAL A 66 -12.39 -11.25 -14.54
N THR A 67 -12.26 -12.49 -14.10
CA THR A 67 -12.88 -13.00 -12.87
C THR A 67 -11.80 -13.38 -11.88
N GLN A 68 -11.85 -12.84 -10.66
CA GLN A 68 -11.00 -13.29 -9.57
C GLN A 68 -11.55 -14.61 -9.00
N ILE A 69 -10.78 -15.68 -9.10
CA ILE A 69 -11.16 -17.04 -8.65
C ILE A 69 -10.45 -17.46 -7.36
N GLY A 70 -9.52 -16.66 -6.86
CA GLY A 70 -8.77 -16.90 -5.63
C GLY A 70 -7.97 -15.68 -5.20
N LEU A 71 -7.12 -15.83 -4.18
CA LEU A 71 -6.23 -14.75 -3.73
C LEU A 71 -5.26 -14.39 -4.87
N GLU A 72 -5.42 -13.18 -5.40
CA GLU A 72 -4.64 -12.65 -6.54
C GLU A 72 -4.57 -13.60 -7.75
N THR A 73 -5.59 -14.43 -7.94
CA THR A 73 -5.68 -15.39 -9.05
C THR A 73 -6.86 -15.03 -9.93
N TYR A 74 -6.57 -14.80 -11.20
CA TYR A 74 -7.51 -14.26 -12.18
C TYR A 74 -7.66 -15.20 -13.36
N GLN A 75 -8.86 -15.23 -13.91
CA GLN A 75 -9.22 -16.00 -15.09
C GLN A 75 -9.94 -15.09 -16.09
N GLU A 76 -9.68 -15.33 -17.37
CA GLU A 76 -10.38 -14.68 -18.48
C GLU A 76 -11.86 -15.08 -18.54
N ASN A 77 -12.71 -14.18 -19.06
CA ASN A 77 -14.10 -14.47 -19.31
C ASN A 77 -14.57 -13.89 -20.66
N SER A 78 -15.77 -14.26 -21.10
CA SER A 78 -16.29 -13.87 -22.42
C SER A 78 -16.42 -12.36 -22.65
N TYR A 79 -16.46 -11.53 -21.60
CA TYR A 79 -16.41 -10.09 -21.74
C TYR A 79 -14.98 -9.60 -22.01
N GLY A 80 -13.97 -10.13 -21.30
CA GLY A 80 -12.55 -9.91 -21.59
C GLY A 80 -12.15 -10.21 -23.04
N SER A 81 -12.50 -11.40 -23.55
CA SER A 81 -12.28 -11.76 -24.97
C SER A 81 -12.94 -10.81 -25.96
N ARG A 82 -14.10 -10.23 -25.61
CA ARG A 82 -14.76 -9.24 -26.47
C ARG A 82 -14.01 -7.92 -26.46
N LEU A 83 -13.58 -7.46 -25.29
CA LEU A 83 -12.77 -6.24 -25.17
C LEU A 83 -11.45 -6.34 -25.94
N LEU A 84 -10.79 -7.51 -25.92
CA LEU A 84 -9.55 -7.71 -26.67
C LEU A 84 -9.79 -7.68 -28.20
N ARG A 85 -10.90 -8.26 -28.68
CA ARG A 85 -11.21 -8.33 -30.11
C ARG A 85 -11.75 -7.02 -30.68
N ASP A 86 -12.56 -6.31 -29.89
CA ASP A 86 -13.29 -5.11 -30.29
C ASP A 86 -13.21 -4.06 -29.16
N PRO A 87 -12.01 -3.49 -28.91
CA PRO A 87 -11.82 -2.53 -27.84
C PRO A 87 -12.58 -1.23 -28.15
N PRO A 88 -13.18 -0.58 -27.13
CA PRO A 88 -13.90 0.67 -27.34
C PRO A 88 -12.93 1.81 -27.69
N GLU A 89 -12.86 2.21 -28.96
CA GLU A 89 -11.92 3.23 -29.47
C GLU A 89 -11.89 4.54 -28.64
N LYS A 90 -13.00 4.91 -28.00
CA LYS A 90 -13.10 6.13 -27.18
C LYS A 90 -12.57 5.98 -25.75
N HIS A 91 -12.31 4.76 -25.30
CA HIS A 91 -11.90 4.42 -23.94
C HIS A 91 -10.64 3.56 -23.92
N ILE A 92 -9.78 3.77 -24.91
CA ILE A 92 -8.50 3.10 -25.01
C ILE A 92 -7.45 4.06 -25.55
N GLU A 93 -6.28 4.09 -24.93
CA GLU A 93 -5.13 4.85 -25.39
C GLU A 93 -3.88 3.99 -25.18
N ASN A 94 -3.09 3.78 -26.24
CA ASN A 94 -1.91 2.92 -26.21
C ASN A 94 -2.20 1.54 -25.59
N ASP A 95 -3.31 0.91 -25.95
CA ASP A 95 -3.75 -0.39 -25.41
C ASP A 95 -4.04 -0.41 -23.89
N ILE A 96 -4.10 0.75 -23.24
CA ILE A 96 -4.55 0.95 -21.85
C ILE A 96 -6.01 1.33 -21.85
N LEU A 97 -6.83 0.63 -21.06
CA LEU A 97 -8.26 0.87 -20.98
C LEU A 97 -8.56 2.00 -19.99
N ASP A 98 -9.41 2.94 -20.41
CA ASP A 98 -10.10 3.89 -19.52
C ASP A 98 -11.23 3.15 -18.80
N VAL A 99 -10.89 2.47 -17.71
CA VAL A 99 -11.81 1.63 -16.94
C VAL A 99 -12.98 2.41 -16.33
N GLU A 100 -12.75 3.68 -15.97
CA GLU A 100 -13.79 4.55 -15.40
C GLU A 100 -14.80 4.96 -16.47
N GLY A 101 -14.33 5.28 -17.69
CA GLY A 101 -15.21 5.55 -18.81
C GLY A 101 -15.98 4.31 -19.30
N ILE A 102 -15.36 3.12 -19.23
CA ILE A 102 -16.01 1.84 -19.63
C ILE A 102 -17.11 1.44 -18.65
N SER A 103 -16.87 1.56 -17.34
CA SER A 103 -17.83 1.15 -16.32
C SER A 103 -17.93 2.18 -15.18
N PRO A 104 -18.57 3.34 -15.42
CA PRO A 104 -18.71 4.37 -14.40
C PRO A 104 -19.35 3.85 -13.10
N ASP A 105 -20.32 2.95 -13.21
CA ASP A 105 -21.02 2.34 -12.08
C ASP A 105 -20.12 1.45 -11.22
N ALA A 106 -19.08 0.84 -11.80
CA ALA A 106 -18.11 0.04 -11.05
C ALA A 106 -17.11 0.91 -10.27
N PHE A 107 -17.02 2.20 -10.65
CA PHE A 107 -16.20 3.21 -10.00
C PHE A 107 -17.06 4.33 -9.45
N GLN A 108 -18.16 4.01 -8.74
CA GLN A 108 -19.01 5.00 -8.08
C GLN A 108 -18.19 6.11 -7.42
N ALA A 109 -18.47 7.35 -7.80
CA ALA A 109 -17.81 8.52 -7.25
C ALA A 109 -18.32 8.75 -5.83
N ASP A 110 -17.79 7.96 -4.89
CA ASP A 110 -17.78 8.41 -3.52
C ASP A 110 -16.79 9.59 -3.48
N ASP A 111 -17.21 10.73 -2.94
CA ASP A 111 -16.45 11.98 -2.98
C ASP A 111 -15.03 11.86 -2.38
N TRP A 112 -14.74 10.77 -1.65
CA TRP A 112 -13.52 10.63 -0.86
C TRP A 112 -12.49 9.63 -1.41
N ARG A 113 -12.20 9.61 -2.70
CA ARG A 113 -11.06 8.85 -3.21
C ARG A 113 -9.75 9.60 -3.02
N LEU A 114 -8.71 8.90 -2.54
CA LEU A 114 -7.36 9.46 -2.46
C LEU A 114 -6.70 9.49 -3.84
N ARG A 115 -6.86 10.63 -4.53
CA ARG A 115 -6.32 10.86 -5.87
C ARG A 115 -5.41 12.07 -5.98
N ASP A 116 -5.51 12.99 -5.03
CA ASP A 116 -4.70 14.22 -5.00
C ASP A 116 -3.51 14.03 -4.07
N PHE A 117 -2.30 14.14 -4.64
CA PHE A 117 -1.04 14.03 -3.93
C PHE A 117 -0.28 15.35 -3.88
N GLY A 118 -0.93 16.48 -4.19
CA GLY A 118 -0.30 17.80 -4.21
C GLY A 118 0.35 18.23 -2.89
N SER A 119 -0.15 17.78 -1.72
CA SER A 119 0.47 18.08 -0.41
C SER A 119 1.52 17.07 0.03
N VAL A 120 1.56 15.89 -0.59
CA VAL A 120 2.39 14.78 -0.09
C VAL A 120 3.36 14.36 -1.17
N ASN A 121 4.59 14.86 -1.04
CA ASN A 121 5.74 14.42 -1.84
C ASN A 121 6.81 13.76 -0.94
N ALA A 122 7.90 13.29 -1.56
CA ALA A 122 8.99 12.63 -0.84
C ALA A 122 9.62 13.51 0.24
N GLN A 123 9.75 14.82 0.01
CA GLN A 123 10.34 15.74 0.97
C GLN A 123 9.42 15.98 2.16
N VAL A 124 8.11 16.12 1.93
CA VAL A 124 7.11 16.26 2.99
C VAL A 124 7.10 15.02 3.89
N ILE A 125 7.11 13.81 3.32
CA ILE A 125 7.12 12.56 4.11
C ILE A 125 8.39 12.46 4.97
N LYS A 126 9.56 12.82 4.43
CA LYS A 126 10.81 12.87 5.20
C LYS A 126 10.78 13.91 6.32
N GLN A 127 10.23 15.09 6.01
CA GLN A 127 10.14 16.21 6.94
C GLN A 127 9.21 15.86 8.12
N LEU A 128 8.06 15.24 7.86
CA LEU A 128 7.18 14.69 8.90
C LEU A 128 7.91 13.72 9.84
N ASN A 129 8.68 12.77 9.28
CA ASN A 129 9.42 11.83 10.12
C ASN A 129 10.48 12.52 10.97
N LYS A 130 11.18 13.50 10.37
CA LYS A 130 12.19 14.31 11.05
C LYS A 130 11.61 15.15 12.18
N GLU A 131 10.40 15.68 12.04
CA GLU A 131 9.72 16.43 13.10
C GLU A 131 9.50 15.56 14.34
N PHE A 132 9.11 14.29 14.19
CA PHE A 132 9.00 13.36 15.33
C PHE A 132 10.34 13.08 16.02
N TYR A 133 11.46 13.17 15.29
CA TYR A 133 12.80 13.02 15.86
C TYR A 133 13.25 14.29 16.59
N GLU A 134 12.90 15.47 16.07
CA GLU A 134 13.28 16.77 16.65
C GLU A 134 12.34 17.23 17.77
N GLU A 135 11.17 16.59 17.94
CA GLU A 135 10.18 16.90 18.97
C GLU A 135 10.73 16.65 20.40
N PRO A 136 10.76 17.69 21.27
CA PRO A 136 11.22 17.55 22.65
C PRO A 136 10.39 16.54 23.44
N GLY A 137 11.05 15.55 24.05
CA GLY A 137 10.39 14.51 24.85
C GLY A 137 9.77 13.38 24.04
N SER A 138 9.94 13.36 22.71
CA SER A 138 9.55 12.24 21.86
C SER A 138 10.34 10.97 22.21
N THR A 139 9.66 9.83 22.25
CA THR A 139 10.26 8.50 22.44
C THR A 139 10.80 7.91 21.13
N TYR A 140 11.35 8.76 20.26
CA TYR A 140 11.91 8.31 18.98
C TYR A 140 13.13 7.41 19.22
N GLY A 141 13.09 6.18 18.72
CA GLY A 141 14.18 5.22 18.82
C GLY A 141 15.41 5.67 18.04
N GLU A 142 16.49 5.98 18.74
CA GLU A 142 17.75 6.34 18.09
C GLU A 142 18.43 5.10 17.50
N VAL A 143 19.07 5.29 16.34
CA VAL A 143 19.80 4.22 15.64
C VAL A 143 21.00 3.76 16.46
N ARG A 144 21.71 4.70 17.08
CA ARG A 144 22.82 4.50 18.01
C ARG A 144 22.89 5.68 18.96
N GLU A 145 22.70 5.42 20.25
CA GLU A 145 22.72 6.44 21.30
C GLU A 145 24.06 7.21 21.38
N ASN A 146 25.15 6.59 20.90
CA ASN A 146 26.50 7.16 20.96
C ASN A 146 26.92 7.97 19.71
N GLU A 147 26.06 8.09 18.69
CA GLU A 147 26.37 8.81 17.45
C GLU A 147 25.32 9.91 17.15
N PRO A 148 25.41 11.07 17.85
CA PRO A 148 24.50 12.19 17.62
C PRO A 148 24.51 12.61 16.14
N GLY A 149 23.36 12.52 15.48
CA GLY A 149 23.17 12.90 14.08
C GLY A 149 23.06 11.74 13.09
N LEU A 150 23.43 10.50 13.46
CA LEU A 150 23.27 9.34 12.57
C LEU A 150 21.80 9.09 12.22
N THR A 151 20.90 9.19 13.21
CA THR A 151 19.45 9.04 13.01
C THR A 151 18.92 10.07 12.00
N LYS A 152 19.25 11.35 12.19
CA LYS A 152 18.88 12.44 11.27
C LYS A 152 19.43 12.25 9.86
N GLN A 153 20.67 11.78 9.75
CA GLN A 153 21.27 11.43 8.46
C GLN A 153 20.51 10.29 7.79
N ARG A 154 20.14 9.21 8.51
CA ARG A 154 19.36 8.11 7.94
C ARG A 154 18.00 8.54 7.45
N ILE A 155 17.29 9.39 8.20
CA ILE A 155 16.01 9.98 7.76
C ILE A 155 16.19 10.75 6.43
N SER A 156 17.24 11.58 6.35
CA SER A 156 17.53 12.38 5.15
C SER A 156 17.91 11.51 3.93
N ASN A 157 18.60 10.40 4.18
CA ASN A 157 19.12 9.47 3.17
C ASN A 157 18.07 8.51 2.60
N VAL A 158 16.84 8.47 3.13
CA VAL A 158 15.75 7.70 2.50
C VAL A 158 15.65 8.09 1.03
N ILE A 159 15.54 7.13 0.12
CA ILE A 159 15.67 7.43 -1.30
C ILE A 159 14.39 8.12 -1.79
N ASP A 160 14.52 9.25 -2.49
CA ASP A 160 13.36 9.99 -3.02
C ASP A 160 12.56 9.16 -4.04
N SER A 161 13.24 8.44 -4.93
CA SER A 161 12.61 7.62 -5.97
C SER A 161 11.75 6.50 -5.40
N ASP A 162 12.09 6.03 -4.21
CA ASP A 162 11.38 4.99 -3.47
C ASP A 162 10.02 5.51 -3.01
N ILE A 163 9.98 6.70 -2.39
CA ILE A 163 8.73 7.36 -2.00
C ILE A 163 7.93 7.80 -3.22
N ARG A 164 8.57 8.34 -4.26
CA ARG A 164 7.88 8.70 -5.51
C ARG A 164 7.22 7.48 -6.14
N ARG A 165 7.83 6.30 -6.07
CA ARG A 165 7.21 5.06 -6.54
C ARG A 165 5.94 4.72 -5.76
N LEU A 166 5.94 4.90 -4.44
CA LEU A 166 4.74 4.70 -3.60
C LEU A 166 3.57 5.57 -4.08
N ILE A 167 3.84 6.86 -4.30
CA ILE A 167 2.83 7.84 -4.73
C ILE A 167 2.35 7.53 -6.14
N ARG A 168 3.29 7.30 -7.06
CA ARG A 168 3.02 7.04 -8.48
C ARG A 168 2.18 5.78 -8.70
N GLU A 169 2.53 4.70 -8.01
CA GLU A 169 1.88 3.42 -8.19
C GLU A 169 0.66 3.27 -7.25
N PHE A 170 0.23 4.31 -6.53
CA PHE A 170 -0.84 4.21 -5.53
C PHE A 170 -2.20 3.78 -6.14
N PRO A 171 -2.99 2.92 -5.47
CA PRO A 171 -4.30 2.49 -5.96
C PRO A 171 -5.38 3.58 -5.83
N THR A 172 -5.32 4.61 -6.68
CA THR A 172 -6.21 5.79 -6.70
C THR A 172 -7.67 5.49 -7.06
N THR A 173 -7.95 4.27 -7.52
CA THR A 173 -9.31 3.77 -7.79
C THR A 173 -9.94 3.07 -6.60
N ALA A 174 -9.19 2.79 -5.53
CA ALA A 174 -9.72 2.08 -4.36
C ALA A 174 -10.70 2.95 -3.54
N PRO A 175 -11.73 2.36 -2.92
CA PRO A 175 -12.57 3.05 -1.93
C PRO A 175 -11.73 3.62 -0.77
N LEU A 176 -12.19 4.69 -0.11
CA LEU A 176 -11.40 5.39 0.92
C LEU A 176 -10.82 4.46 1.99
N PRO A 177 -11.58 3.53 2.62
CA PRO A 177 -11.01 2.67 3.65
C PRO A 177 -9.88 1.77 3.14
N GLU A 178 -10.01 1.28 1.90
CA GLU A 178 -8.98 0.48 1.25
C GLU A 178 -7.75 1.32 0.88
N ALA A 179 -7.96 2.53 0.36
CA ALA A 179 -6.90 3.46 0.01
C ALA A 179 -6.07 3.86 1.25
N CYS A 180 -6.75 4.22 2.35
CA CYS A 180 -6.14 4.48 3.65
C CYS A 180 -5.32 3.29 4.15
N ALA A 181 -5.87 2.07 4.04
CA ALA A 181 -5.18 0.86 4.46
C ALA A 181 -3.93 0.57 3.62
N HIS A 182 -4.00 0.76 2.29
CA HIS A 182 -2.86 0.64 1.40
C HIS A 182 -1.76 1.64 1.73
N TRP A 183 -2.11 2.90 2.03
CA TRP A 183 -1.15 3.93 2.41
C TRP A 183 -0.36 3.57 3.67
N ILE A 184 -1.07 3.23 4.75
CA ILE A 184 -0.42 2.86 6.01
C ILE A 184 0.41 1.59 5.83
N ARG A 185 -0.14 0.56 5.18
CA ARG A 185 0.57 -0.69 4.90
C ARG A 185 1.89 -0.43 4.15
N ALA A 186 1.87 0.40 3.12
CA ALA A 186 3.05 0.67 2.30
C ALA A 186 4.19 1.30 3.12
N ILE A 187 3.91 2.39 3.84
CA ILE A 187 4.94 3.11 4.62
C ILE A 187 5.42 2.26 5.81
N VAL A 188 4.49 1.66 6.56
CA VAL A 188 4.83 0.84 7.74
C VAL A 188 5.55 -0.44 7.35
N GLY A 189 5.11 -1.08 6.26
CA GLY A 189 5.63 -2.34 5.78
C GLY A 189 7.02 -2.23 5.18
N LEU A 190 7.25 -1.22 4.32
CA LEU A 190 8.59 -0.95 3.77
C LEU A 190 9.56 -0.45 4.85
N HIS A 191 9.03 0.12 5.95
CA HIS A 191 9.82 0.61 7.06
C HIS A 191 10.92 1.59 6.63
N LEU A 192 10.53 2.57 5.82
CA LEU A 192 11.44 3.53 5.18
C LEU A 192 12.36 4.25 6.17
N PHE A 193 11.85 4.53 7.37
CA PHE A 193 12.55 5.29 8.40
C PHE A 193 13.06 4.39 9.53
N PRO A 194 14.08 4.85 10.30
CA PRO A 194 14.55 4.13 11.49
C PRO A 194 13.46 3.90 12.54
N ASP A 195 12.61 4.91 12.78
CA ASP A 195 11.47 4.83 13.70
C ASP A 195 10.34 5.77 13.24
N ALA A 196 9.23 5.80 13.98
CA ALA A 196 8.05 6.62 13.75
C ALA A 196 7.36 6.37 12.40
N ASN A 197 7.55 5.21 11.77
CA ASN A 197 6.91 4.86 10.49
C ASN A 197 5.38 4.92 10.58
N HIS A 198 4.78 4.40 11.66
CA HIS A 198 3.33 4.52 11.89
C HIS A 198 2.86 5.97 12.01
N ARG A 199 3.55 6.78 12.82
CA ARG A 199 3.22 8.21 13.00
C ARG A 199 3.35 8.99 11.70
N THR A 200 4.39 8.68 10.91
CA THR A 200 4.63 9.29 9.60
C THR A 200 3.53 8.90 8.61
N ALA A 201 3.14 7.63 8.60
CA ALA A 201 2.08 7.12 7.73
C ALA A 201 0.72 7.76 8.06
N THR A 202 0.39 7.88 9.35
CA THR A 202 -0.89 8.49 9.77
C THR A 202 -0.96 9.97 9.48
N ASN A 203 0.10 10.74 9.78
CA ASN A 203 0.10 12.19 9.53
C ASN A 203 0.07 12.51 8.04
N SER A 204 0.85 11.77 7.22
CA SER A 204 0.77 11.93 5.77
C SER A 204 -0.59 11.52 5.19
N LEU A 205 -1.25 10.52 5.78
CA LEU A 205 -2.61 10.14 5.38
C LEU A 205 -3.64 11.23 5.69
N GLU A 206 -3.54 11.89 6.86
CA GLU A 206 -4.43 13.00 7.22
C GLU A 206 -4.37 14.11 6.18
N TYR A 207 -3.17 14.48 5.72
CA TYR A 207 -3.00 15.45 4.62
C TYR A 207 -3.66 14.99 3.31
N LEU A 208 -3.47 13.72 2.92
CA LEU A 208 -4.07 13.18 1.70
C LEU A 208 -5.61 13.23 1.74
N VAL A 209 -6.20 12.88 2.89
CA VAL A 209 -7.65 12.87 3.05
C VAL A 209 -8.20 14.29 3.16
N GLU A 210 -7.54 15.19 3.88
CA GLU A 210 -7.94 16.61 3.98
C GLU A 210 -7.96 17.26 2.59
N GLN A 211 -6.96 17.00 1.75
CA GLN A 211 -6.94 17.48 0.37
C GLN A 211 -7.99 16.87 -0.55
N SER A 212 -8.45 15.66 -0.22
CA SER A 212 -9.50 14.97 -0.96
C SER A 212 -10.90 15.32 -0.44
N ASP A 213 -11.05 16.43 0.29
CA ASP A 213 -12.29 16.87 0.97
C ASP A 213 -12.94 15.77 1.82
N GLY A 214 -12.11 14.85 2.33
CA GLY A 214 -12.53 13.72 3.13
C GLY A 214 -12.64 14.01 4.62
N PRO A 215 -13.21 13.09 5.41
CA PRO A 215 -13.40 13.25 6.85
C PRO A 215 -12.09 13.04 7.62
N SER A 216 -11.15 13.98 7.50
CA SER A 216 -9.81 13.88 8.11
C SER A 216 -9.85 13.74 9.63
N ASP A 217 -10.80 14.40 10.28
CA ASP A 217 -11.07 14.35 11.71
C ASP A 217 -11.47 12.95 12.23
N ARG A 218 -11.84 12.02 11.33
CA ARG A 218 -12.28 10.66 11.68
C ARG A 218 -11.22 9.59 11.44
N ILE A 219 -10.10 9.92 10.81
CA ILE A 219 -9.09 8.92 10.43
C ILE A 219 -8.38 8.38 11.67
N ILE A 220 -8.06 9.25 12.62
CA ILE A 220 -7.29 8.91 13.82
C ILE A 220 -8.22 8.93 15.03
N THR A 221 -8.43 7.75 15.61
CA THR A 221 -9.31 7.56 16.77
C THR A 221 -8.51 7.12 17.99
N PRO A 222 -9.05 7.25 19.22
CA PRO A 222 -8.39 6.75 20.44
C PRO A 222 -8.03 5.26 20.40
N SER A 223 -8.64 4.48 19.51
CA SER A 223 -8.36 3.05 19.34
C SER A 223 -7.09 2.73 18.54
N ILE A 224 -6.48 3.73 17.87
CA ILE A 224 -5.32 3.53 17.00
C ILE A 224 -4.11 2.83 17.67
N PRO A 225 -3.78 3.04 18.97
CA PRO A 225 -2.60 2.39 19.56
C PRO A 225 -2.66 0.86 19.49
N ARG A 226 -3.86 0.28 19.63
CA ARG A 226 -4.05 -1.16 19.53
C ARG A 226 -3.81 -1.69 18.12
N PHE A 227 -4.21 -0.94 17.09
CA PHE A 227 -3.96 -1.31 15.70
C PHE A 227 -2.51 -1.11 15.29
N VAL A 228 -1.83 -0.07 15.81
CA VAL A 228 -0.38 0.10 15.67
C VAL A 228 0.34 -1.13 16.23
N LEU A 229 -0.07 -1.60 17.39
CA LEU A 229 0.53 -2.75 18.04
C LEU A 229 0.30 -4.06 17.27
N HIS A 230 -0.94 -4.31 16.86
CA HIS A 230 -1.26 -5.45 15.99
C HIS A 230 -0.52 -5.39 14.65
N SER A 231 -0.36 -4.19 14.09
CA SER A 231 0.42 -3.95 12.88
C SER A 231 1.91 -4.26 13.07
N LYS A 232 2.51 -3.91 14.23
CA LYS A 232 3.91 -4.28 14.54
C LYS A 232 4.08 -5.81 14.58
N TYR A 233 3.15 -6.52 15.20
CA TYR A 233 3.15 -7.99 15.23
C TYR A 233 3.02 -8.56 13.81
N THR A 234 1.99 -8.14 13.08
CA THR A 234 1.72 -8.62 11.72
C THR A 234 2.89 -8.35 10.78
N ARG A 235 3.48 -7.15 10.87
CA ARG A 235 4.67 -6.78 10.08
C ARG A 235 5.85 -7.71 10.35
N THR A 236 6.06 -8.06 11.62
CA THR A 236 7.23 -8.86 12.04
C THR A 236 7.09 -10.33 11.65
N PHE A 237 5.88 -10.88 11.70
CA PHE A 237 5.68 -12.34 11.62
C PHE A 237 4.87 -12.82 10.41
N GLN A 238 4.07 -11.96 9.78
CA GLN A 238 2.98 -12.39 8.89
C GLN A 238 2.91 -11.64 7.56
N SER A 239 3.69 -10.57 7.36
CA SER A 239 3.68 -9.81 6.11
C SER A 239 5.09 -9.55 5.59
N ASP A 240 5.24 -9.62 4.28
CA ASP A 240 6.47 -9.28 3.56
C ASP A 240 6.16 -8.20 2.52
N VAL A 241 6.35 -6.94 2.94
CA VAL A 241 6.07 -5.77 2.11
C VAL A 241 7.34 -5.38 1.37
N ARG A 242 7.28 -5.56 0.05
CA ARG A 242 8.32 -5.21 -0.92
C ARG A 242 7.70 -4.41 -2.06
N TYR A 243 8.52 -3.80 -2.89
CA TYR A 243 8.01 -3.04 -4.03
C TYR A 243 7.22 -3.87 -5.06
N ASN A 244 7.47 -5.17 -5.18
CA ASN A 244 6.67 -6.05 -6.04
C ASN A 244 5.35 -6.50 -5.36
N THR A 245 5.25 -6.45 -4.03
CA THR A 245 4.05 -6.79 -3.23
C THR A 245 3.34 -5.55 -2.67
N LEU A 246 3.66 -4.36 -3.16
CA LEU A 246 3.33 -3.08 -2.53
C LEU A 246 1.83 -2.86 -2.28
N TRP A 247 0.99 -3.38 -3.17
CA TRP A 247 -0.46 -3.23 -3.09
C TRP A 247 -1.18 -4.55 -2.83
N ALA A 248 -0.48 -5.58 -2.36
CA ALA A 248 -1.12 -6.82 -1.95
C ALA A 248 -2.11 -6.57 -0.79
N LYS A 249 -3.22 -7.31 -0.79
CA LYS A 249 -4.22 -7.30 0.29
C LYS A 249 -3.91 -8.44 1.28
N ASP A 250 -2.77 -8.35 1.95
CA ASP A 250 -2.29 -9.34 2.92
C ASP A 250 -2.81 -9.09 4.35
N GLU A 251 -2.24 -9.76 5.35
CA GLU A 251 -2.65 -9.58 6.75
C GLU A 251 -2.40 -8.15 7.24
N LEU A 252 -1.28 -7.51 6.85
CA LEU A 252 -1.00 -6.13 7.24
C LEU A 252 -2.00 -5.16 6.61
N PHE A 253 -2.38 -5.37 5.35
CA PHE A 253 -3.52 -4.66 4.74
C PHE A 253 -4.79 -4.85 5.58
N SER A 254 -5.11 -6.09 5.93
CA SER A 254 -6.35 -6.45 6.61
C SER A 254 -6.49 -5.82 8.00
N VAL A 255 -5.38 -5.67 8.74
CA VAL A 255 -5.34 -4.93 10.01
C VAL A 255 -5.79 -3.49 9.83
N TRP A 256 -5.21 -2.78 8.86
CA TRP A 256 -5.52 -1.37 8.62
C TRP A 256 -6.87 -1.18 7.92
N HIS A 257 -7.25 -2.08 7.02
CA HIS A 257 -8.55 -2.03 6.38
C HIS A 257 -9.67 -2.17 7.42
N ARG A 258 -9.55 -3.11 8.36
CA ARG A 258 -10.49 -3.23 9.47
C ARG A 258 -10.59 -1.96 10.32
N TYR A 259 -9.45 -1.32 10.60
CA TYR A 259 -9.42 -0.05 11.30
C TYR A 259 -10.20 1.02 10.54
N PHE A 260 -9.88 1.25 9.26
CA PHE A 260 -10.50 2.32 8.48
C PHE A 260 -11.95 2.05 8.10
N THR A 261 -12.34 0.79 7.86
CA THR A 261 -13.76 0.44 7.71
C THR A 261 -14.54 0.81 8.97
N HIS A 262 -13.97 0.57 10.15
CA HIS A 262 -14.65 0.94 11.40
C HIS A 262 -14.75 2.45 11.59
N THR A 263 -13.67 3.20 11.30
CA THR A 263 -13.66 4.64 11.55
C THR A 263 -14.43 5.44 10.49
N LEU A 264 -14.51 4.96 9.26
CA LEU A 264 -15.11 5.68 8.13
C LEU A 264 -16.51 5.19 7.73
N CYS A 265 -16.94 3.99 8.18
CA CYS A 265 -18.27 3.45 7.89
C CYS A 265 -19.11 3.29 9.17
N PRO A 266 -19.76 4.37 9.65
CA PRO A 266 -20.61 4.32 10.83
C PRO A 266 -21.82 3.40 10.58
N GLY A 267 -21.98 2.36 11.41
CA GLY A 267 -23.00 1.30 11.27
C GLY A 267 -22.49 -0.12 11.51
N LEU A 268 -21.17 -0.32 11.55
CA LEU A 268 -20.53 -1.61 11.87
C LEU A 268 -20.05 -1.71 13.34
N GLU A 269 -20.37 -0.72 14.17
CA GLU A 269 -19.81 -0.54 15.51
C GLU A 269 -20.26 -1.58 16.56
N GLU A 270 -21.36 -2.31 16.33
CA GLU A 270 -21.98 -3.17 17.37
C GLU A 270 -21.37 -4.59 17.52
N ARG A 271 -20.31 -4.94 16.78
CA ARG A 271 -19.78 -6.32 16.74
C ARG A 271 -18.42 -6.51 17.43
N ARG A 272 -18.25 -6.01 18.66
CA ARG A 272 -16.98 -6.18 19.43
C ARG A 272 -17.10 -7.06 20.68
N PRO A 273 -17.26 -8.39 20.59
CA PRO A 273 -17.27 -9.24 21.78
C PRO A 273 -15.88 -9.71 22.27
N HIS A 274 -14.80 -9.67 21.46
CA HIS A 274 -13.55 -10.41 21.79
C HIS A 274 -12.23 -9.70 21.47
N ASP A 275 -12.16 -8.40 21.75
CA ASP A 275 -10.93 -7.63 21.53
C ASP A 275 -9.95 -7.78 22.71
N PRO A 276 -8.76 -8.42 22.55
CA PRO A 276 -7.79 -8.50 23.64
C PRO A 276 -7.26 -7.11 24.04
N PRO A 277 -7.00 -6.86 25.35
CA PRO A 277 -6.43 -5.61 25.83
C PRO A 277 -5.07 -5.30 25.17
N THR A 278 -4.77 -4.00 24.99
CA THR A 278 -3.48 -3.53 24.43
C THR A 278 -2.28 -4.08 25.20
N GLU A 279 -2.37 -4.12 26.54
CA GLU A 279 -1.32 -4.66 27.41
C GLU A 279 -0.97 -6.13 27.09
N THR A 280 -1.97 -6.95 26.75
CA THR A 280 -1.74 -8.35 26.37
C THR A 280 -0.96 -8.46 25.06
N LEU A 281 -1.28 -7.59 24.08
CA LEU A 281 -0.56 -7.56 22.81
C LEU A 281 0.88 -7.07 22.98
N ASP A 282 1.12 -6.12 23.89
CA ASP A 282 2.46 -5.57 24.19
C ASP A 282 3.35 -6.67 24.79
N GLN A 283 2.83 -7.40 25.78
CA GLN A 283 3.53 -8.53 26.41
C GLN A 283 3.89 -9.63 25.41
N VAL A 284 2.97 -9.97 24.50
CA VAL A 284 3.22 -10.96 23.43
C VAL A 284 4.34 -10.49 22.51
N LEU A 285 4.36 -9.20 22.14
CA LEU A 285 5.38 -8.64 21.27
C LEU A 285 6.76 -8.62 21.91
N GLU A 286 6.86 -8.24 23.18
CA GLU A 286 8.14 -8.21 23.87
C GLU A 286 8.71 -9.62 24.04
N THR A 287 7.85 -10.57 24.44
CA THR A 287 8.23 -11.99 24.50
C THR A 287 8.73 -12.49 23.15
N ALA A 288 8.06 -12.13 22.05
CA ALA A 288 8.45 -12.58 20.73
C ALA A 288 9.79 -11.95 20.27
N ARG A 289 10.06 -10.69 20.63
CA ARG A 289 11.36 -10.04 20.37
C ARG A 289 12.50 -10.70 21.14
N GLU A 290 12.28 -11.01 22.41
CA GLU A 290 13.26 -11.71 23.24
C GLU A 290 13.62 -13.08 22.66
N VAL A 291 12.63 -13.84 22.21
CA VAL A 291 12.83 -15.15 21.57
C VAL A 291 13.60 -15.00 20.26
N LEU A 292 13.22 -14.08 19.38
CA LEU A 292 13.92 -13.87 18.10
C LEU A 292 15.37 -13.43 18.31
N ASN A 293 15.61 -12.48 19.22
CA ASN A 293 16.96 -12.02 19.55
C ASN A 293 17.80 -13.10 20.24
N GLY A 294 17.17 -14.02 20.98
CA GLY A 294 17.83 -15.19 21.56
C GLY A 294 18.28 -16.18 20.48
N ILE A 295 17.41 -16.47 19.50
CA ILE A 295 17.71 -17.36 18.37
C ILE A 295 18.88 -16.82 17.53
N GLU A 296 18.95 -15.52 17.26
CA GLU A 296 20.06 -14.91 16.52
C GLU A 296 21.41 -15.02 17.25
N LYS A 297 21.41 -14.92 18.58
CA LYS A 297 22.61 -15.08 19.42
C LYS A 297 23.11 -16.53 19.45
N ASP A 298 22.21 -17.50 19.45
CA ASP A 298 22.57 -18.91 19.42
C ASP A 298 23.10 -19.33 18.04
N ALA A 299 22.50 -18.83 16.94
CA ALA A 299 22.96 -19.09 15.58
C ALA A 299 24.34 -18.47 15.26
N SER A 300 24.68 -17.34 15.89
CA SER A 300 26.00 -16.69 15.75
C SER A 300 27.09 -17.33 16.60
N ASN A 301 26.74 -18.07 17.66
CA ASN A 301 27.69 -18.88 18.43
C ASN A 301 28.00 -20.24 17.77
N ASP A 302 27.03 -20.85 17.07
CA ASP A 302 27.21 -22.14 16.38
C ASP A 302 27.97 -22.05 15.05
N SER A 303 28.08 -20.86 14.45
CA SER A 303 28.83 -20.63 13.20
C SER A 303 30.31 -20.25 13.40
N GLY A 304 30.76 -20.22 14.66
CA GLY A 304 32.14 -19.90 15.06
C GLY A 304 32.95 -21.06 15.64
N SER A 305 32.49 -22.32 15.51
CA SER A 305 33.21 -23.52 15.97
C SER A 305 33.78 -24.36 14.82
#